data_AF-A0A1F9BLV6-F1
#
_entry.id   AF-A0A1F9BLV6-F1
#
_cell.length_a   1.000
_cell.length_b   1.000
_cell.length_c   1.000
_cell.angle_alpha   90.00
_cell.angle_beta   90.00
_cell.angle_gamma   90.00
#
_symmetry.space_group_name_H-M   'P 1'
#
loop_
_entity.id
_entity.type
_entity.pdbx_description
1 polymer ?
#
loop_
_entity_poly.entity_id
_entity_poly.type
_entity_poly.pdbx_seq_one_letter_code
_entity_poly.pdbx_strand_id
1 'polypeptide(L)'
;MNVCYHIGVNGAWSPHQAPPYGMMGGSIITDYEGRILAACPKAPTEAFMFSTIDIKSLRDYRLTMPTHNGLNSFKGDMYEYYKRPVMYPDHPQICEDANWDMYKSRDVMQKAMKRFWTDYYKDAVK
;
A
#
# COMPACT_ATOMS: atom_id res chain seq x y z
N MET A 1 7.18 1.74 10.96
CA MET A 1 7.30 3.01 10.20
C MET A 1 8.61 2.94 9.41
N ASN A 2 8.59 3.10 8.09
CA ASN A 2 9.72 2.74 7.20
C ASN A 2 10.79 3.83 7.06
N VAL A 3 10.68 4.96 7.79
CA VAL A 3 11.60 6.11 7.79
C VAL A 3 12.12 6.40 6.37
N CYS A 4 11.22 6.76 5.48
CA CYS A 4 11.50 6.95 4.06
C CYS A 4 10.59 8.04 3.49
N TYR A 5 11.06 8.71 2.44
CA TYR A 5 10.16 9.52 1.61
C TYR A 5 9.12 8.61 0.98
N HIS A 6 7.90 9.11 0.85
CA HIS A 6 6.80 8.38 0.24
C HIS A 6 6.15 9.23 -0.86
N ILE A 7 5.92 8.59 -2.00
CA ILE A 7 5.24 9.17 -3.15
C ILE A 7 4.00 8.31 -3.38
N GLY A 8 2.85 8.84 -3.01
CA GLY A 8 1.55 8.24 -3.28
C GLY A 8 1.01 8.78 -4.59
N VAL A 9 0.84 7.93 -5.59
CA VAL A 9 0.19 8.28 -6.86
C VAL A 9 -1.16 7.59 -6.90
N ASN A 10 -2.20 8.35 -7.18
CA ASN A 10 -3.56 7.83 -7.29
C ASN A 10 -4.23 8.34 -8.56
N GLY A 11 -4.98 7.45 -9.22
CA GLY A 11 -5.80 7.84 -10.36
C GLY A 11 -7.03 8.65 -9.91
N ALA A 12 -7.62 9.39 -10.83
CA ALA A 12 -8.82 10.16 -10.58
C ALA A 12 -9.86 9.88 -11.66
N TRP A 13 -10.92 9.17 -11.29
CA TRP A 13 -12.03 8.86 -12.19
C TRP A 13 -13.32 8.63 -11.41
N SER A 14 -14.43 8.91 -12.06
CA SER A 14 -15.78 8.65 -11.54
C SER A 14 -16.17 7.18 -11.71
N PRO A 15 -16.98 6.59 -10.80
CA PRO A 15 -17.37 5.17 -10.88
C PRO A 15 -18.00 4.75 -12.22
N HIS A 16 -18.71 5.65 -12.89
CA HIS A 16 -19.28 5.38 -14.23
C HIS A 16 -18.21 5.11 -15.30
N GLN A 17 -17.01 5.70 -15.17
CA GLN A 17 -15.93 5.55 -16.14
C GLN A 17 -15.23 4.18 -16.03
N ALA A 18 -15.21 3.59 -14.83
CA ALA A 18 -14.66 2.25 -14.61
C ALA A 18 -15.32 1.56 -13.40
N PRO A 19 -16.55 1.03 -13.55
CA PRO A 19 -17.27 0.36 -12.47
C PRO A 19 -16.49 -0.84 -11.91
N PRO A 20 -16.62 -1.16 -10.61
CA PRO A 20 -17.51 -0.53 -9.61
C PRO A 20 -16.91 0.66 -8.86
N TYR A 21 -15.63 0.98 -9.05
CA TYR A 21 -14.90 1.90 -8.18
C TYR A 21 -14.70 3.26 -8.84
N GLY A 22 -14.76 4.33 -8.06
CA GLY A 22 -14.17 5.62 -8.42
C GLY A 22 -12.89 5.84 -7.64
N MET A 23 -11.94 6.56 -8.21
CA MET A 23 -10.76 7.02 -7.50
C MET A 23 -10.74 8.55 -7.41
N MET A 24 -10.30 9.05 -6.26
CA MET A 24 -10.37 10.47 -5.92
C MET A 24 -9.09 11.25 -6.25
N GLY A 25 -8.09 10.64 -6.89
CA GLY A 25 -6.77 11.26 -7.04
C GLY A 25 -6.18 11.57 -5.67
N GLY A 26 -5.71 12.82 -5.49
CA GLY A 26 -5.09 13.25 -4.24
C GLY A 26 -3.69 12.68 -4.03
N SER A 27 -2.95 12.51 -5.13
CA SER A 27 -1.53 12.13 -5.09
C SER A 27 -0.76 13.04 -4.13
N ILE A 28 0.24 12.48 -3.43
CA ILE A 28 0.92 13.16 -2.33
C ILE A 28 2.40 12.78 -2.25
N ILE A 29 3.24 13.73 -1.86
CA ILE A 29 4.65 13.51 -1.49
C ILE A 29 4.77 13.82 0.00
N THR A 30 5.27 12.85 0.77
CA THR A 30 5.53 13.04 2.20
C THR A 30 7.00 12.79 2.54
N ASP A 31 7.52 13.52 3.52
CA ASP A 31 8.84 13.27 4.08
C ASP A 31 8.87 12.01 4.95
N TYR A 32 10.07 11.67 5.44
CA TYR A 32 10.32 10.49 6.27
C TYR A 32 9.78 10.59 7.71
N GLU A 33 9.31 11.77 8.11
CA GLU A 33 8.60 12.00 9.38
C GLU A 33 7.06 12.00 9.18
N GLY A 34 6.59 11.94 7.93
CA GLY A 34 5.18 11.94 7.57
C GLY A 34 4.59 13.32 7.27
N ARG A 35 5.42 14.37 7.15
CA ARG A 35 4.97 15.71 6.75
C ARG A 35 4.66 15.75 5.27
N ILE A 36 3.61 16.48 4.88
CA ILE A 36 3.24 16.67 3.48
C ILE A 36 4.16 17.72 2.88
N LEU A 37 4.89 17.33 1.83
CA LEU A 37 5.74 18.25 1.07
C LEU A 37 5.00 18.83 -0.14
N ALA A 38 4.14 18.02 -0.77
CA ALA A 38 3.28 18.44 -1.87
C ALA A 38 2.05 17.52 -1.94
N ALA A 39 0.91 18.05 -2.39
CA ALA A 39 -0.31 17.28 -2.60
C ALA A 39 -1.10 17.82 -3.79
N CYS A 40 -1.63 16.92 -4.61
CA CYS A 40 -2.59 17.25 -5.64
C CYS A 40 -3.99 17.48 -5.02
N PRO A 41 -4.86 18.26 -5.66
CA PRO A 41 -6.27 18.33 -5.31
C PRO A 41 -6.94 16.94 -5.37
N LYS A 42 -8.14 16.83 -4.79
CA LYS A 42 -9.01 15.66 -4.95
C LYS A 42 -9.87 15.81 -6.21
N ALA A 43 -10.12 14.69 -6.87
CA ALA A 43 -10.83 14.54 -8.14
C ALA A 43 -10.34 15.43 -9.33
N PRO A 44 -9.04 15.77 -9.46
CA PRO A 44 -8.55 16.45 -10.67
C PRO A 44 -8.59 15.46 -11.84
N THR A 45 -8.87 15.92 -13.06
CA THR A 45 -8.73 15.06 -14.25
C THR A 45 -7.27 14.75 -14.53
N GLU A 46 -6.39 15.74 -14.35
CA GLU A 46 -4.93 15.62 -14.42
C GLU A 46 -4.31 16.64 -13.47
N ALA A 47 -3.24 16.26 -12.76
CA ALA A 47 -2.53 17.14 -11.85
C ALA A 47 -1.05 16.76 -11.78
N PHE A 48 -0.20 17.78 -11.65
CA PHE A 48 1.23 17.63 -11.42
C PHE A 48 1.61 18.23 -10.06
N MET A 49 2.53 17.57 -9.38
CA MET A 49 3.14 18.06 -8.14
C MET A 49 4.62 17.69 -8.15
N PHE A 50 5.43 18.46 -7.43
CA PHE A 50 6.86 18.21 -7.30
C PHE A 50 7.33 18.58 -5.90
N SER A 51 8.45 18.00 -5.50
CA SER A 51 9.16 18.38 -4.26
C SER A 51 10.63 18.00 -4.36
N THR A 52 11.48 18.71 -3.63
CA THR A 52 12.88 18.37 -3.46
C THR A 52 13.03 17.47 -2.23
N ILE A 53 13.85 16.43 -2.35
CA ILE A 53 14.15 15.51 -1.24
C ILE A 53 15.61 15.62 -0.82
N ASP A 54 15.87 15.57 0.48
CA ASP A 54 17.21 15.58 1.05
C ASP A 54 17.56 14.20 1.62
N ILE A 55 18.33 13.45 0.83
CA ILE A 55 18.77 12.10 1.20
C ILE A 55 19.79 12.11 2.35
N LYS A 56 20.57 13.20 2.52
CA LYS A 56 21.54 13.31 3.60
C LYS A 56 20.81 13.40 4.94
N SER A 57 19.86 14.33 5.04
CA SER A 57 19.05 14.50 6.26
C SER A 57 18.29 13.22 6.63
N LEU A 58 17.76 12.50 5.65
CA LEU A 58 17.16 11.18 5.88
C LEU A 58 18.13 10.16 6.50
N ARG A 59 19.35 10.07 5.95
CA ARG A 59 20.37 9.14 6.46
C ARG A 59 20.78 9.52 7.89
N ASP A 60 20.97 10.81 8.14
CA ASP A 60 21.32 11.31 9.46
C ASP A 60 20.19 11.05 10.48
N TYR A 61 18.93 11.22 10.08
CA TYR A 61 17.76 10.91 10.92
C TYR A 61 17.70 9.43 11.31
N ARG A 62 17.99 8.51 10.37
CA ARG A 62 18.02 7.07 10.66
C ARG A 62 19.09 6.67 11.68
N LEU A 63 20.19 7.43 11.77
CA LEU A 63 21.25 7.18 12.74
C LEU A 63 20.97 7.82 14.10
N THR A 64 20.21 8.90 14.13
CA THR A 64 20.11 9.78 15.32
C THR A 64 18.76 9.73 16.02
N MET A 65 17.67 9.32 15.36
CA MET A 65 16.33 9.31 15.95
C MET A 65 16.03 7.97 16.67
N PRO A 66 15.92 7.94 18.01
CA PRO A 66 15.68 6.70 18.75
C PRO A 66 14.21 6.29 18.83
N THR A 67 13.27 7.25 18.83
CA THR A 67 11.86 7.00 19.19
C THR A 67 10.96 6.74 17.98
N HIS A 68 11.27 7.34 16.83
CA HIS A 68 10.45 7.26 15.61
C HIS A 68 11.14 6.47 14.49
N ASN A 69 12.18 5.70 14.84
CA ASN A 69 12.86 4.81 13.92
C ASN A 69 12.23 3.42 13.96
N GLY A 70 11.14 3.27 13.20
CA GLY A 70 10.42 2.01 13.12
C GLY A 70 11.22 0.87 12.52
N LEU A 71 12.30 1.13 11.77
CA LEU A 71 13.19 0.08 11.26
C LEU A 71 14.06 -0.51 12.37
N ASN A 72 14.60 0.33 13.24
CA ASN A 72 15.39 -0.10 14.40
C ASN A 72 14.53 -0.85 15.44
N SER A 73 13.29 -0.41 15.62
CA SER A 73 12.37 -1.02 16.60
C SER A 73 11.56 -2.19 16.04
N PHE A 74 11.70 -2.53 14.76
CA PHE A 74 10.91 -3.61 14.14
C PHE A 74 11.37 -4.98 14.64
N LYS A 75 10.45 -5.72 15.26
CA LYS A 75 10.70 -7.08 15.75
C LYS A 75 10.05 -8.10 14.82
N GLY A 76 10.48 -8.15 13.56
CA GLY A 76 9.91 -9.02 12.52
C GLY A 76 9.77 -10.48 12.96
N ASP A 77 10.72 -10.99 13.74
CA ASP A 77 10.73 -12.36 14.24
C ASP A 77 9.57 -12.70 15.18
N MET A 78 8.97 -11.70 15.84
CA MET A 78 7.80 -11.88 16.73
C MET A 78 6.48 -12.06 15.94
N TYR A 79 6.50 -11.79 14.64
CA TYR A 79 5.31 -11.76 13.80
C TYR A 79 5.35 -12.94 12.81
N GLU A 80 4.94 -14.12 13.29
CA GLU A 80 4.96 -15.38 12.53
C GLU A 80 4.20 -15.33 11.20
N TYR A 81 3.23 -14.42 11.05
CA TYR A 81 2.50 -14.25 9.80
C TYR A 81 3.39 -13.79 8.64
N TYR A 82 4.48 -13.05 8.89
CA TYR A 82 5.41 -12.61 7.84
C TYR A 82 6.22 -13.77 7.25
N LYS A 83 6.33 -14.90 7.96
CA LYS A 83 7.03 -16.10 7.49
C LYS A 83 6.15 -16.96 6.57
N ARG A 84 4.87 -16.63 6.41
CA ARG A 84 3.92 -17.43 5.62
C ARG A 84 4.12 -17.21 4.11
N PRO A 85 4.10 -18.28 3.29
CA PRO A 85 4.53 -18.23 1.89
C PRO A 85 3.55 -17.54 0.91
N VAL A 86 2.33 -17.20 1.30
CA VAL A 86 1.31 -16.71 0.35
C VAL A 86 0.51 -15.57 0.96
N MET A 87 0.81 -14.33 0.53
CA MET A 87 -0.10 -13.20 0.77
C MET A 87 -0.97 -12.90 -0.45
N TYR A 88 -0.45 -13.13 -1.67
CA TYR A 88 -1.19 -12.95 -2.93
C TYR A 88 -0.80 -14.07 -3.91
N PRO A 89 -1.72 -14.97 -4.29
CA PRO A 89 -1.43 -16.01 -5.28
C PRO A 89 -1.36 -15.43 -6.69
N ASP A 90 -0.67 -16.13 -7.59
CA ASP A 90 -0.71 -15.81 -9.01
C ASP A 90 -2.16 -15.86 -9.54
N HIS A 91 -2.46 -14.97 -10.48
CA HIS A 91 -3.80 -14.79 -11.04
C HIS A 91 -3.82 -14.99 -12.57
N PRO A 92 -3.50 -16.21 -13.07
CA PRO A 92 -3.46 -16.49 -14.51
C PRO A 92 -4.81 -16.24 -15.21
N GLN A 93 -5.91 -16.38 -14.47
CA GLN A 93 -7.26 -16.15 -14.98
C GLN A 93 -7.50 -14.72 -15.49
N ILE A 94 -6.69 -13.73 -15.06
CA ILE A 94 -6.75 -12.37 -15.59
C ILE A 94 -6.40 -12.34 -17.08
N CYS A 95 -5.46 -13.19 -17.52
CA CYS A 95 -5.02 -13.28 -18.91
C CYS A 95 -5.89 -14.25 -19.72
N GLU A 96 -6.38 -15.33 -19.09
CA GLU A 96 -7.09 -16.42 -19.76
C GLU A 96 -8.59 -16.13 -20.00
N ASP A 97 -9.23 -15.35 -19.12
CA ASP A 97 -10.65 -15.00 -19.25
C ASP A 97 -10.80 -13.64 -19.95
N ALA A 98 -11.19 -13.64 -21.23
CA ALA A 98 -11.44 -12.43 -22.00
C ALA A 98 -12.57 -11.55 -21.42
N ASN A 99 -13.44 -12.11 -20.58
CA ASN A 99 -14.50 -11.39 -19.87
C ASN A 99 -14.11 -11.13 -18.41
N TRP A 100 -12.82 -11.16 -18.07
CA TRP A 100 -12.36 -10.86 -16.73
C TRP A 100 -12.71 -9.41 -16.36
N ASP A 101 -13.38 -9.23 -15.22
CA ASP A 101 -13.77 -7.91 -14.72
C ASP A 101 -13.39 -7.72 -13.25
N MET A 102 -13.60 -6.51 -12.74
CA MET A 102 -13.30 -6.16 -11.36
C MET A 102 -14.16 -6.90 -10.34
N TYR A 103 -15.35 -7.37 -10.72
CA TYR A 103 -16.22 -8.14 -9.82
C TYR A 103 -15.68 -9.56 -9.61
N LYS A 104 -15.28 -10.24 -10.69
CA LYS A 104 -14.61 -11.54 -10.63
C LYS A 104 -13.30 -11.46 -9.83
N SER A 105 -12.51 -10.40 -10.06
CA SER A 105 -11.30 -10.13 -9.29
C SER A 105 -11.58 -10.00 -7.79
N ARG A 106 -12.62 -9.24 -7.43
CA ARG A 106 -13.03 -9.08 -6.03
C ARG A 106 -13.39 -10.40 -5.37
N ASP A 107 -14.11 -11.28 -6.06
CA ASP A 107 -14.51 -12.58 -5.51
C ASP A 107 -13.31 -13.49 -5.24
N VAL A 108 -12.30 -13.49 -6.11
CA VAL A 108 -11.05 -14.23 -5.89
C VAL A 108 -10.29 -13.67 -4.69
N MET A 109 -10.16 -12.34 -4.61
CA MET A 109 -9.48 -11.67 -3.50
C MET A 109 -10.18 -11.94 -2.16
N GLN A 110 -11.52 -11.91 -2.13
CA GLN A 110 -12.29 -12.23 -0.93
C GLN A 110 -12.06 -13.67 -0.46
N LYS A 111 -12.01 -14.64 -1.37
CA LYS A 111 -11.68 -16.03 -1.05
C LYS A 111 -10.27 -16.16 -0.49
N ALA A 112 -9.29 -15.49 -1.10
CA ALA A 112 -7.90 -15.50 -0.65
C ALA A 112 -7.74 -14.87 0.75
N MET A 113 -8.33 -13.68 0.98
CA MET A 113 -8.33 -13.03 2.29
C MET A 113 -9.00 -13.89 3.36
N LYS A 114 -10.18 -14.44 3.05
CA LYS A 114 -10.91 -15.31 3.98
C LYS A 114 -10.08 -16.53 4.36
N ARG A 115 -9.44 -17.18 3.38
CA ARG A 115 -8.53 -18.31 3.62
C ARG A 115 -7.37 -17.90 4.55
N PHE A 116 -6.64 -16.83 4.19
CA PHE A 116 -5.50 -16.36 4.96
C PHE A 116 -5.85 -16.13 6.44
N TRP A 117 -6.90 -15.36 6.71
CA TRP A 117 -7.29 -15.03 8.08
C TRP A 117 -7.87 -16.23 8.82
N THR A 118 -8.68 -17.06 8.16
CA THR A 118 -9.23 -18.28 8.78
C THR A 118 -8.11 -19.22 9.21
N ASP A 119 -7.10 -19.41 8.38
CA ASP A 119 -5.96 -20.29 8.69
C ASP A 119 -5.04 -19.65 9.74
N TYR A 120 -4.82 -18.34 9.70
CA TYR A 120 -4.05 -17.64 10.74
C TYR A 120 -4.69 -17.76 12.12
N TYR A 121 -6.00 -17.51 12.23
CA TYR A 121 -6.68 -17.55 13.52
C TYR A 121 -6.83 -18.96 14.10
N LYS A 122 -6.83 -20.02 13.30
CA LYS A 122 -6.77 -21.40 13.82
C LYS A 122 -5.50 -21.68 14.61
N ASP A 123 -4.37 -21.16 14.14
CA ASP A 123 -3.06 -21.39 14.75
C ASP A 123 -2.79 -20.44 15.93
N ALA A 124 -3.40 -19.24 15.91
CA ALA A 124 -3.21 -18.20 16.92
C ALA A 124 -3.96 -18.44 18.24
N VAL A 125 -4.90 -19.40 18.29
CA VAL A 125 -5.74 -19.71 19.47
C VAL A 125 -5.24 -20.95 20.22
N LYS A 126 -3.96 -21.33 20.05
CA LYS A 126 -3.33 -22.43 20.80
C LYS A 126 -2.58 -21.94 22.03
#